data_AF-A0AAP5M6I0-F1
#
_entry.id   AF-A0AAP5M6I0-F1
#
_cell.length_a   1.000
_cell.length_b   1.000
_cell.length_c   1.000
_cell.angle_alpha   90.00
_cell.angle_beta   90.00
_cell.angle_gamma   90.00
#
_symmetry.space_group_name_H-M   'P 1'
#
loop_
_entity.id
_entity.type
_entity.pdbx_description
1 polymer ?
#
loop_
_entity_poly.entity_id
_entity_poly.type
_entity_poly.pdbx_seq_one_letter_code
_entity_poly.pdbx_strand_id
1 'polypeptide(L)'
;MPRIIKGFSGISNLWVGFISSIPYLVGAIGMITVGSHSDHTGERRAHVAICAFIGAFGLLLSAFFHHPVSGLVTLSLAALGIWGALGPFWALPTAFLSGKAAAGSYALINSVGNLGGFVGPYLIGALKDATNSFTGRLLVMAGVLLVGGILTLVIRDDSFLERVDTVRS
;
A
#
# COMPACT_ATOMS: atom_id res chain seq x y z
N MET A 1 -1.97 -0.46 15.37
CA MET A 1 -3.07 -1.06 16.17
C MET A 1 -2.81 -1.15 17.68
N PRO A 2 -1.65 -1.61 18.20
CA PRO A 2 -1.47 -1.76 19.65
C PRO A 2 -1.57 -0.46 20.48
N ARG A 3 -1.23 0.70 19.88
CA ARG A 3 -1.29 2.00 20.57
C ARG A 3 -2.70 2.58 20.68
N ILE A 4 -3.53 2.44 19.64
CA ILE A 4 -4.93 2.90 19.67
C ILE A 4 -5.68 2.15 20.78
N ILE A 5 -5.48 0.83 20.86
CA ILE A 5 -6.11 -0.01 21.89
C ILE A 5 -5.62 0.36 23.29
N LYS A 6 -4.32 0.66 23.47
CA LYS A 6 -3.77 1.11 24.77
C LYS A 6 -4.26 2.49 25.20
N GLY A 7 -4.50 3.41 24.27
CA GLY A 7 -5.06 4.74 24.57
C GLY A 7 -6.52 4.71 25.03
N PHE A 8 -7.20 3.59 24.80
CA PHE A 8 -8.57 3.32 25.21
C PHE A 8 -8.65 2.27 26.33
N SER A 9 -7.62 2.14 27.17
CA SER A 9 -7.60 1.16 28.27
C SER A 9 -8.82 1.35 29.19
N GLY A 10 -9.78 0.42 29.12
CA GLY A 10 -11.05 0.46 29.86
C GLY A 10 -12.31 0.22 29.00
N ILE A 11 -12.20 0.27 27.66
CA ILE A 11 -13.35 0.05 26.77
C ILE A 11 -13.52 -1.45 26.44
N SER A 12 -14.77 -1.93 26.39
CA SER A 12 -15.13 -3.29 25.97
C SER A 12 -14.49 -3.70 24.63
N ASN A 13 -14.05 -4.96 24.52
CA ASN A 13 -13.49 -5.56 23.30
C ASN A 13 -14.38 -5.34 22.06
N LEU A 14 -15.70 -5.23 22.27
CA LEU A 14 -16.66 -4.92 21.21
C LEU A 14 -16.38 -3.56 20.54
N TRP A 15 -16.13 -2.52 21.34
CA TRP A 15 -15.81 -1.18 20.83
C TRP A 15 -14.45 -1.12 20.17
N VAL A 16 -13.47 -1.88 20.66
CA VAL A 16 -12.17 -2.04 19.97
C VAL A 16 -12.37 -2.63 18.58
N GLY A 17 -13.28 -3.59 18.43
CA GLY A 17 -13.69 -4.14 17.14
C GLY A 17 -14.28 -3.08 16.22
N PHE A 18 -15.26 -2.30 16.69
CA PHE A 18 -15.87 -1.22 15.91
C PHE A 18 -14.87 -0.12 15.50
N ILE A 19 -13.98 0.29 16.38
CA ILE A 19 -12.95 1.28 16.05
C ILE A 19 -11.96 0.71 15.02
N SER A 20 -11.61 -0.56 15.16
CA SER A 20 -10.66 -1.22 14.26
C SER A 20 -11.25 -1.50 12.88
N SER A 21 -12.58 -1.56 12.72
CA SER A 21 -13.21 -1.76 11.41
C SER A 21 -13.15 -0.51 10.52
N ILE A 22 -13.03 0.69 11.11
CA ILE A 22 -13.05 1.96 10.38
C ILE A 22 -11.94 2.02 9.31
N PRO A 23 -10.65 1.75 9.62
CA PRO A 23 -9.61 1.75 8.58
C PRO A 23 -9.84 0.71 7.48
N TYR A 24 -10.42 -0.45 7.82
CA TYR A 24 -10.73 -1.48 6.81
C TYR A 24 -11.88 -1.05 5.90
N LEU A 25 -12.92 -0.40 6.43
CA LEU A 25 -14.00 0.16 5.63
C LEU A 25 -13.48 1.24 4.66
N VAL A 26 -12.63 2.14 5.17
CA VAL A 26 -11.97 3.16 4.34
C VAL A 26 -11.08 2.51 3.28
N GLY A 27 -10.32 1.47 3.64
CA GLY A 27 -9.53 0.67 2.69
C GLY A 27 -10.39 0.01 1.61
N ALA A 28 -11.53 -0.56 1.98
CA ALA A 28 -12.46 -1.18 1.02
C ALA A 28 -13.04 -0.17 0.04
N ILE A 29 -13.42 1.02 0.52
CA ILE A 29 -13.85 2.13 -0.35
C ILE A 29 -12.72 2.53 -1.30
N GLY A 30 -11.49 2.66 -0.78
CA GLY A 30 -10.30 2.95 -1.59
C GLY A 30 -10.08 1.90 -2.67
N MET A 31 -10.14 0.61 -2.32
CA MET A 31 -9.97 -0.50 -3.25
C MET A 31 -10.98 -0.46 -4.40
N ILE A 32 -12.26 -0.23 -4.10
CA ILE A 32 -13.33 -0.21 -5.12
C ILE A 32 -13.19 1.03 -6.01
N THR A 33 -13.04 2.21 -5.40
CA THR A 33 -13.00 3.49 -6.13
C THR A 33 -11.76 3.63 -6.99
N VAL A 34 -10.57 3.32 -6.44
CA VAL A 34 -9.30 3.38 -7.17
C VAL A 34 -9.26 2.30 -8.24
N GLY A 35 -9.71 1.07 -7.93
CA GLY A 35 -9.77 -0.01 -8.91
C GLY A 35 -10.64 0.36 -10.12
N SER A 36 -11.88 0.81 -9.86
CA SER A 36 -12.81 1.22 -10.92
C SER A 36 -12.28 2.40 -11.73
N HIS A 37 -11.71 3.42 -11.08
CA HIS A 37 -11.15 4.58 -11.79
C HIS A 37 -9.89 4.23 -12.59
N SER A 38 -9.04 3.35 -12.07
CA SER A 38 -7.85 2.84 -12.78
C SER A 38 -8.22 2.03 -14.01
N ASP A 39 -9.28 1.22 -13.94
CA ASP A 39 -9.75 0.45 -15.09
C ASP A 39 -10.35 1.35 -16.18
N HIS A 40 -11.06 2.41 -15.78
CA HIS A 40 -11.66 3.36 -16.71
C HIS A 40 -10.63 4.26 -17.40
N THR A 41 -9.58 4.69 -16.69
CA THR A 41 -8.52 5.57 -17.24
C THR A 41 -7.39 4.79 -17.90
N GLY A 42 -7.18 3.53 -17.52
CA GLY A 42 -6.05 2.72 -17.99
C GLY A 42 -4.70 3.12 -17.38
N GLU A 43 -4.63 4.20 -16.60
CA GLU A 43 -3.40 4.77 -16.01
C GLU A 43 -2.95 4.01 -14.74
N ARG A 44 -2.85 2.67 -14.85
CA ARG A 44 -2.60 1.77 -13.71
C ARG A 44 -1.36 2.15 -12.91
N ARG A 45 -0.27 2.55 -13.58
CA ARG A 45 0.96 3.02 -12.94
C ARG A 45 0.74 4.22 -12.02
N ALA A 46 0.03 5.23 -12.52
CA ALA A 46 -0.23 6.45 -11.74
C ALA A 46 -1.08 6.12 -10.50
N HIS A 47 -2.08 5.26 -10.64
CA HIS A 47 -2.94 4.84 -9.53
C HIS A 47 -2.15 4.10 -8.45
N VAL A 48 -1.31 3.14 -8.82
CA VAL A 48 -0.45 2.43 -7.86
C VAL A 48 0.49 3.41 -7.15
N ALA A 49 1.15 4.32 -7.88
CA ALA A 49 2.08 5.27 -7.30
C ALA A 49 1.40 6.27 -6.35
N ILE A 50 0.27 6.87 -6.76
CA ILE A 50 -0.52 7.80 -5.95
C ILE A 50 -0.98 7.09 -4.67
N CYS A 51 -1.50 5.87 -4.79
CA CYS A 51 -1.95 5.09 -3.65
C CYS A 51 -0.79 4.73 -2.70
N ALA A 52 0.37 4.37 -3.23
CA ALA A 52 1.57 4.16 -2.43
C ALA A 52 1.99 5.43 -1.67
N PHE A 53 1.95 6.60 -2.32
CA PHE A 53 2.27 7.88 -1.67
C PHE A 53 1.24 8.26 -0.60
N ILE A 54 -0.05 8.09 -0.85
CA ILE A 54 -1.11 8.29 0.15
C ILE A 54 -0.88 7.34 1.34
N GLY A 55 -0.60 6.08 1.06
CA GLY A 55 -0.31 5.06 2.07
C GLY A 55 0.88 5.44 2.94
N ALA A 56 1.98 5.85 2.31
CA ALA A 56 3.20 6.23 2.99
C ALA A 56 3.03 7.51 3.80
N PHE A 57 2.31 8.49 3.26
CA PHE A 57 2.00 9.73 3.97
C PHE A 57 1.12 9.46 5.21
N GLY A 58 0.11 8.60 5.08
CA GLY A 58 -0.69 8.14 6.22
C GLY A 58 0.14 7.48 7.32
N LEU A 59 1.08 6.60 6.94
CA LEU A 59 2.00 5.95 7.89
C LEU A 59 2.97 6.94 8.54
N LEU A 60 3.50 7.89 7.76
CA LEU A 60 4.40 8.92 8.24
C LEU A 60 3.70 9.83 9.25
N LEU A 61 2.50 10.32 8.93
CA LEU A 61 1.70 11.12 9.86
C LEU A 61 1.36 10.34 11.14
N SER A 62 1.00 9.06 11.01
CA SER A 62 0.71 8.19 12.16
C SER A 62 1.92 8.03 13.10
N ALA A 63 3.14 8.23 12.59
CA ALA A 63 4.37 8.17 13.39
C ALA A 63 4.52 9.36 14.36
N PHE A 64 3.90 10.51 14.04
CA PHE A 64 4.01 11.75 14.82
C PHE A 64 2.73 12.09 15.59
N PHE A 65 1.57 11.56 15.19
CA PHE A 65 0.30 11.80 15.87
C PHE A 65 0.07 10.82 17.02
N HIS A 66 0.09 11.35 18.25
CA HIS A 66 -0.05 10.55 19.48
C HIS A 66 -1.50 10.46 19.99
N HIS A 67 -2.41 11.33 19.53
CA HIS A 67 -3.80 11.31 19.98
C HIS A 67 -4.59 10.16 19.30
N PRO A 68 -5.47 9.43 20.01
CA PRO A 68 -6.15 8.24 19.47
C PRO A 68 -6.94 8.50 18.18
N VAL A 69 -7.68 9.62 18.12
CA VAL A 69 -8.49 9.99 16.95
C VAL A 69 -7.61 10.31 15.74
N SER A 70 -6.54 11.10 15.90
CA SER A 70 -5.61 11.40 14.81
C SER A 70 -4.85 10.16 14.34
N GLY A 71 -4.53 9.25 15.26
CA GLY A 71 -3.93 7.96 14.93
C GLY A 71 -4.88 7.11 14.08
N LEU A 72 -6.18 7.10 14.40
CA LEU A 72 -7.19 6.40 13.61
C LEU A 72 -7.33 7.00 12.21
N VAL A 73 -7.46 8.33 12.10
CA VAL A 73 -7.61 9.03 10.81
C VAL A 73 -6.41 8.75 9.89
N THR A 74 -5.19 8.84 10.43
CA THR A 74 -3.96 8.66 9.66
C THR A 74 -3.71 7.20 9.26
N LEU A 75 -4.12 6.24 10.10
CA LEU A 75 -4.14 4.83 9.72
C LEU A 75 -5.23 4.51 8.70
N SER A 76 -6.39 5.16 8.75
CA SER A 76 -7.42 5.04 7.72
C SER A 76 -6.93 5.58 6.37
N LEU A 77 -6.20 6.71 6.37
CA LEU A 77 -5.54 7.23 5.17
C LEU A 77 -4.49 6.25 4.64
N ALA A 78 -3.68 5.67 5.53
CA ALA A 78 -2.72 4.64 5.14
C ALA A 78 -3.42 3.42 4.51
N ALA A 79 -4.52 2.97 5.12
CA ALA A 79 -5.32 1.85 4.62
C ALA A 79 -5.96 2.16 3.26
N LEU A 80 -6.47 3.38 3.04
CA LEU A 80 -7.00 3.83 1.75
C LEU A 80 -5.96 3.64 0.64
N GLY A 81 -4.73 4.12 0.86
CA GLY A 81 -3.65 3.99 -0.11
C GLY A 81 -3.23 2.53 -0.33
N ILE A 82 -2.96 1.79 0.75
CA ILE A 82 -2.46 0.41 0.64
C ILE A 82 -3.48 -0.50 -0.06
N TRP A 83 -4.74 -0.45 0.34
CA TRP A 83 -5.78 -1.29 -0.26
C TRP A 83 -6.25 -0.77 -1.61
N GLY A 84 -6.23 0.56 -1.82
CA GLY A 84 -6.50 1.19 -3.12
C GLY A 84 -5.55 0.73 -4.22
N ALA A 85 -4.27 0.54 -3.90
CA ALA A 85 -3.27 0.08 -4.86
C ALA A 85 -3.48 -1.36 -5.34
N LEU A 86 -4.23 -2.20 -4.60
CA LEU A 86 -4.28 -3.64 -4.82
C LEU A 86 -4.77 -4.02 -6.23
N GLY A 87 -5.91 -3.49 -6.66
CA GLY A 87 -6.47 -3.76 -7.99
C GLY A 87 -5.54 -3.31 -9.11
N PRO A 88 -5.15 -2.02 -9.17
CA PRO A 88 -4.23 -1.50 -10.18
C PRO A 88 -2.88 -2.22 -10.21
N PHE A 89 -2.36 -2.62 -9.05
CA PHE A 89 -1.08 -3.34 -8.93
C PHE A 89 -1.13 -4.70 -9.60
N TRP A 90 -2.18 -5.49 -9.38
CA TRP A 90 -2.31 -6.79 -10.03
C TRP A 90 -2.61 -6.69 -11.52
N ALA A 91 -3.30 -5.62 -11.96
CA ALA A 91 -3.55 -5.39 -13.38
C ALA A 91 -2.31 -4.88 -14.14
N LEU A 92 -1.30 -4.34 -13.43
CA LEU A 92 -0.16 -3.67 -14.02
C LEU A 92 0.76 -4.59 -14.85
N PRO A 93 1.22 -5.77 -14.37
CA PRO A 93 2.12 -6.63 -15.14
C PRO A 93 1.50 -7.11 -16.47
N THR A 94 0.21 -7.44 -16.44
CA THR A 94 -0.53 -7.87 -17.63
C THR A 94 -0.88 -6.75 -18.60
N ALA A 95 -0.65 -5.48 -18.23
CA ALA A 95 -0.82 -4.37 -19.15
C ALA A 95 0.25 -4.38 -20.26
N PHE A 96 1.43 -4.92 -20.00
CA PHE A 96 2.56 -4.97 -20.94
C PHE A 96 3.17 -6.37 -21.14
N LEU A 97 2.76 -7.39 -20.37
CA LEU A 97 3.16 -8.79 -20.56
C LEU A 97 1.98 -9.66 -20.95
N SER A 98 2.21 -10.65 -21.82
CA SER A 98 1.20 -11.62 -22.24
C SER A 98 1.72 -13.07 -22.14
N GLY A 99 0.79 -14.03 -22.15
CA GLY A 99 1.09 -15.47 -22.17
C GLY A 99 2.03 -15.93 -21.04
N LYS A 100 3.13 -16.58 -21.41
CA LYS A 100 4.11 -17.13 -20.46
C LYS A 100 4.82 -16.04 -19.63
N ALA A 101 5.06 -14.87 -20.22
CA ALA A 101 5.73 -13.77 -19.52
C ALA A 101 4.86 -13.21 -18.40
N ALA A 102 3.54 -13.07 -18.64
CA ALA A 102 2.59 -12.66 -17.61
C ALA A 102 2.56 -13.65 -16.43
N ALA A 103 2.46 -14.95 -16.71
CA ALA A 103 2.49 -15.98 -15.67
C ALA A 103 3.80 -15.95 -14.86
N GLY A 104 4.94 -15.80 -15.54
CA GLY A 104 6.25 -15.64 -14.90
C GLY A 104 6.32 -14.42 -13.97
N SER A 105 5.74 -13.28 -14.38
CA SER A 105 5.70 -12.08 -13.53
C SER A 105 4.90 -12.31 -12.24
N TYR A 106 3.75 -12.99 -12.30
CA TYR A 106 2.97 -13.31 -11.11
C TYR A 106 3.68 -14.29 -10.17
N ALA A 107 4.41 -15.27 -10.73
CA ALA A 107 5.22 -16.19 -9.95
C ALA A 107 6.35 -15.45 -9.22
N LEU A 108 7.02 -14.50 -9.90
CA LEU A 108 8.06 -13.67 -9.31
C LEU A 108 7.50 -12.76 -8.21
N ILE A 109 6.37 -12.08 -8.47
CA ILE A 109 5.69 -11.22 -7.48
C ILE A 109 5.34 -12.03 -6.22
N ASN A 110 4.74 -13.21 -6.36
CA ASN A 110 4.41 -14.05 -5.21
C ASN A 110 5.66 -14.56 -4.47
N SER A 111 6.73 -14.88 -5.18
CA SER A 111 7.99 -15.32 -4.56
C SER A 111 8.62 -14.20 -3.73
N VAL A 112 8.71 -12.99 -4.29
CA VAL A 112 9.20 -11.81 -3.58
C VAL A 112 8.26 -11.42 -2.44
N GLY A 113 6.95 -11.50 -2.66
CA GLY A 113 5.93 -11.24 -1.64
C GLY A 113 6.04 -12.18 -0.44
N ASN A 114 6.22 -13.48 -0.68
CA ASN A 114 6.44 -14.46 0.38
C ASN A 114 7.75 -14.21 1.14
N LEU A 115 8.84 -13.87 0.42
CA LEU A 115 10.10 -13.51 1.05
C LEU A 115 9.94 -12.25 1.93
N GLY A 116 9.27 -11.22 1.43
CA GLY A 116 8.98 -10.00 2.18
C GLY A 116 8.07 -10.26 3.40
N GLY A 117 7.07 -11.14 3.25
CA GLY A 117 6.19 -11.58 4.34
C GLY A 117 6.93 -12.38 5.42
N PHE A 118 7.98 -13.12 5.05
CA PHE A 118 8.84 -13.84 5.98
C PHE A 118 9.84 -12.92 6.69
N VAL A 119 10.55 -12.06 5.93
CA VAL A 119 11.60 -11.17 6.46
C VAL A 119 11.03 -9.95 7.18
N GLY A 120 9.88 -9.43 6.73
CA GLY A 120 9.27 -8.21 7.22
C GLY A 120 9.00 -8.21 8.73
N PRO A 121 8.28 -9.21 9.28
CA PRO A 121 8.03 -9.31 10.72
C PRO A 121 9.32 -9.42 11.54
N TYR A 122 10.34 -10.14 11.03
CA TYR A 122 11.64 -10.26 11.69
C TYR A 122 12.35 -8.91 11.76
N LEU A 123 12.41 -8.17 10.64
CA LEU A 123 13.01 -6.84 10.59
C LEU A 123 12.28 -5.86 11.53
N ILE A 124 10.95 -5.85 11.52
CA ILE A 124 10.13 -5.00 12.39
C ILE A 124 10.29 -5.39 13.87
N GLY A 125 10.47 -6.68 14.17
CA GLY A 125 10.80 -7.20 15.49
C GLY A 125 12.17 -6.75 15.97
N ALA A 126 13.22 -6.96 15.18
CA ALA A 126 14.58 -6.51 15.48
C ALA A 126 14.64 -4.98 15.68
N LEU A 127 13.92 -4.21 14.85
CA LEU A 127 13.78 -2.76 15.01
C LEU A 127 13.07 -2.39 16.32
N LYS A 128 12.03 -3.15 16.71
CA LYS A 128 11.34 -2.94 17.99
C LYS A 128 12.31 -3.14 19.15
N ASP A 129 13.10 -4.20 19.12
CA ASP A 129 14.00 -4.57 20.21
C ASP A 129 15.20 -3.61 20.32
N ALA A 130 15.74 -3.17 19.18
CA ALA A 130 16.87 -2.24 19.13
C ALA A 130 16.48 -0.79 19.48
N THR A 131 15.36 -0.30 18.96
CA THR A 131 15.00 1.14 19.09
C THR A 131 14.02 1.42 20.23
N ASN A 132 13.28 0.41 20.70
CA ASN A 132 12.07 0.56 21.52
C ASN A 132 11.05 1.59 20.97
N SER A 133 11.20 2.00 19.70
CA SER A 133 10.43 3.09 19.09
C SER A 133 9.35 2.52 18.18
N PHE A 134 8.11 2.95 18.42
CA PHE A 134 7.02 2.70 17.49
C PHE A 134 7.11 3.60 16.26
N THR A 135 7.51 4.86 16.46
CA THR A 135 7.71 5.84 15.40
C THR A 135 8.73 5.34 14.40
N GLY A 136 9.88 4.80 14.85
CA GLY A 136 10.90 4.25 13.97
C GLY A 136 10.38 3.14 13.05
N ARG A 137 9.52 2.26 13.57
CA ARG A 137 8.90 1.19 12.76
C ARG A 137 7.93 1.72 11.70
N LEU A 138 7.10 2.70 12.05
CA LEU A 138 6.20 3.33 11.09
C LEU A 138 6.95 4.10 10.01
N LEU A 139 8.05 4.77 10.35
CA LEU A 139 8.91 5.47 9.38
C LEU A 139 9.57 4.50 8.40
N VAL A 140 10.04 3.34 8.87
CA VAL A 140 10.59 2.30 7.98
C VAL A 140 9.52 1.78 7.03
N MET A 141 8.30 1.50 7.52
CA MET A 141 7.19 1.06 6.67
C MET A 141 6.79 2.14 5.65
N ALA A 142 6.72 3.40 6.07
CA ALA A 142 6.46 4.52 5.18
C ALA A 142 7.56 4.64 4.10
N GLY A 143 8.84 4.49 4.48
CA GLY A 143 9.98 4.54 3.57
C GLY A 143 9.94 3.44 2.51
N VAL A 144 9.67 2.20 2.90
CA VAL A 144 9.52 1.07 1.95
C VAL A 144 8.39 1.35 0.96
N LEU A 145 7.27 1.87 1.44
CA LEU A 145 6.12 2.17 0.59
C LEU A 145 6.38 3.36 -0.35
N LEU A 146 7.11 4.39 0.10
CA LEU A 146 7.59 5.49 -0.77
C LEU A 146 8.50 4.96 -1.88
N VAL A 147 9.48 4.12 -1.52
CA VAL A 147 10.39 3.51 -2.51
C VAL A 147 9.59 2.68 -3.51
N GLY A 148 8.62 1.89 -3.07
CA GLY A 148 7.72 1.15 -3.97
C GLY A 148 6.93 2.04 -4.93
N GLY A 149 6.39 3.16 -4.43
CA GLY A 149 5.72 4.17 -5.27
C GLY A 149 6.65 4.81 -6.30
N ILE A 150 7.88 5.17 -5.90
CA ILE A 150 8.90 5.73 -6.81
C ILE A 150 9.29 4.71 -7.87
N LEU A 151 9.59 3.47 -7.48
CA LEU A 151 9.95 2.39 -8.41
C LEU A 151 8.84 2.15 -9.44
N THR A 152 7.58 2.21 -9.02
CA THR A 152 6.42 2.09 -9.93
C THR A 152 6.40 3.21 -10.99
N LEU A 153 6.81 4.42 -10.63
CA LEU A 153 6.92 5.52 -11.59
C LEU A 153 8.12 5.35 -12.53
N VAL A 154 9.19 4.70 -12.09
CA VAL A 154 10.41 4.46 -12.91
C VAL A 154 10.20 3.38 -13.96
N ILE A 155 9.34 2.39 -13.71
CA ILE A 155 8.98 1.35 -14.70
C ILE A 155 8.34 2.03 -15.91
N ARG A 156 9.09 2.25 -17.00
CA ARG A 156 8.55 2.82 -18.24
C ARG A 156 7.57 1.86 -18.90
N ASP A 157 6.48 2.43 -19.38
CA ASP A 157 5.48 1.74 -20.18
C ASP A 157 5.75 2.17 -21.63
N ASP A 158 6.58 1.40 -22.33
CA ASP A 158 6.99 1.71 -23.71
C ASP A 158 5.86 1.44 -24.73
N SER A 159 4.69 0.93 -24.27
CA SER A 159 3.52 0.64 -25.12
C SER A 159 2.86 1.88 -25.73
N PHE A 160 3.12 3.09 -25.19
CA PHE A 160 2.69 4.35 -25.81
C PHE A 160 3.47 4.65 -27.10
N LEU A 161 4.75 4.25 -27.19
CA LEU A 161 5.58 4.49 -28.37
C LEU A 161 5.19 3.55 -29.53
N GLU A 162 4.87 2.29 -29.23
CA GLU A 162 4.39 1.32 -30.24
C GLU A 162 3.05 1.70 -30.89
N ARG A 163 2.13 2.35 -30.14
CA ARG A 163 0.86 2.86 -30.70
C ARG A 163 1.02 4.06 -31.62
N VAL A 164 2.06 4.88 -31.43
CA VAL A 164 2.32 6.02 -32.30
C VAL A 164 3.00 5.57 -33.60
N ASP A 165 3.80 4.51 -33.56
CA ASP A 165 4.47 3.97 -34.73
C ASP A 165 3.53 3.15 -35.64
N THR A 166 2.57 2.41 -35.07
CA THR A 166 1.56 1.66 -35.84
C THR A 166 0.53 2.51 -36.57
N VAL A 167 0.35 3.78 -36.18
CA VAL A 167 -0.53 4.74 -36.88
C VAL A 167 0.22 5.49 -37.99
N ARG A 168 1.56 5.37 -38.05
CA ARG A 168 2.42 6.01 -39.05
C ARG A 168 2.89 5.09 -40.18
N SER A 169 2.60 3.79 -40.12
CA SER A 169 2.91 2.79 -41.17
C SER A 169 1.68 2.43 -41.99
#